data_AF-A0A1Y1XYN6-F1
#
_entry.id   AF-A0A1Y1XYN6-F1
#
_cell.length_a   1.000
_cell.length_b   1.000
_cell.length_c   1.000
_cell.angle_alpha   90.00
_cell.angle_beta   90.00
_cell.angle_gamma   90.00
#
_symmetry.space_group_name_H-M   'P 1'
#
loop_
_entity.id
_entity.type
_entity.pdbx_description
1 polymer ?
#
loop_
_entity_poly.entity_id
_entity_poly.type
_entity_poly.pdbx_seq_one_letter_code
_entity_poly.pdbx_strand_id
1 'polypeptide(L)'
;CSKGECCSKYGYCGTSIDHCGTGCQASYGRCNNGGRCGTDYGKCLNEKQCCSQYGYCDISDAHCGLKCQSEFGLCYGSHDKCGEQYGRCKGNKCCSKWGYCGTSNDHCKKGCQSKYGLC
;
A
#
# COMPACT_ATOMS: atom_id res chain seq x y z
N CYS A 1 10.91 1.00 21.01
CA CYS A 1 9.52 1.49 20.96
C CYS A 1 8.54 0.32 20.87
N SER A 2 7.25 0.55 21.09
CA SER A 2 6.23 -0.50 20.94
C SER A 2 6.20 -1.00 19.50
N LYS A 3 5.68 -2.22 19.28
CA LYS A 3 5.64 -2.83 17.94
C LYS A 3 4.81 -1.96 17.00
N GLY A 4 5.46 -1.42 15.97
CA GLY A 4 4.83 -0.53 14.99
C GLY A 4 5.19 0.96 15.15
N GLU A 5 5.80 1.35 16.27
CA GLU A 5 6.25 2.73 16.50
C GLU A 5 7.63 2.99 15.90
N CYS A 6 7.88 4.26 15.63
CA CYS A 6 9.13 4.81 15.18
C CYS A 6 9.91 5.36 16.37
N CYS A 7 11.25 5.34 16.28
CA CYS A 7 12.11 5.97 17.27
C CYS A 7 12.71 7.22 16.64
N SER A 8 12.34 8.40 17.12
CA SER A 8 12.85 9.67 16.60
C SER A 8 14.37 9.77 16.79
N LYS A 9 15.02 10.69 16.08
CA LYS A 9 16.46 10.99 16.28
C LYS A 9 16.82 11.41 17.71
N TYR A 10 15.82 11.81 18.50
CA TYR A 10 15.96 12.23 19.89
C TYR A 10 15.62 11.12 20.89
N GLY A 11 15.33 9.90 20.42
CA GLY A 11 15.04 8.75 21.28
C GLY A 11 13.61 8.66 21.79
N TYR A 12 12.69 9.46 21.23
CA TYR A 12 11.27 9.40 21.58
C TYR A 12 10.52 8.44 20.66
N CYS A 13 9.59 7.69 21.24
CA CYS A 13 8.74 6.75 20.50
C CYS A 13 7.44 7.42 20.07
N GLY A 14 7.03 7.16 18.82
CA GLY A 14 5.75 7.64 18.31
C GLY A 14 5.52 7.22 16.86
N THR A 15 4.37 7.62 16.31
CA THR A 15 3.95 7.24 14.95
C THR A 15 3.84 8.43 13.99
N SER A 16 4.09 9.66 14.46
CA SER A 16 4.09 10.84 13.60
C SER A 16 5.33 10.92 12.72
N ILE A 17 5.29 11.77 11.68
CA ILE A 17 6.43 12.01 10.80
C ILE A 17 7.66 12.52 11.56
N ASP A 18 7.50 13.20 12.69
CA ASP A 18 8.63 13.65 13.52
C ASP A 18 9.38 12.50 14.19
N HIS A 19 8.69 11.38 14.39
CA HIS A 19 9.25 10.15 14.94
C HIS A 19 9.77 9.22 13.85
N CYS A 20 9.02 9.12 12.75
CA CYS A 20 9.27 8.19 11.66
C CYS A 20 10.15 8.73 10.54
N GLY A 21 10.28 10.05 10.43
CA GLY A 21 10.95 10.75 9.35
C GLY A 21 12.47 10.76 9.49
N THR A 22 13.08 11.85 9.03
CA THR A 22 14.54 11.98 8.96
C THR A 22 15.22 11.80 10.32
N GLY A 23 16.21 10.92 10.36
CA GLY A 23 16.97 10.62 11.58
C GLY A 23 16.27 9.64 12.52
N CYS A 24 15.14 9.06 12.11
CA CYS A 24 14.55 7.94 12.84
C CYS A 24 15.59 6.81 13.01
N GLN A 25 15.65 6.25 14.22
CA GLN A 25 16.62 5.25 14.62
C GLN A 25 16.06 3.84 14.34
N ALA A 26 16.41 3.29 13.17
CA ALA A 26 15.87 2.01 12.67
C ALA A 26 16.16 0.81 13.60
N SER A 27 17.22 0.89 14.41
CA SER A 27 17.56 -0.13 15.41
C SER A 27 16.57 -0.19 16.58
N TYR A 28 15.77 0.87 16.79
CA TYR A 28 14.91 1.03 17.98
C TYR A 28 13.43 1.27 17.65
N GLY A 29 13.08 1.37 16.37
CA GLY A 29 11.72 1.53 15.87
C GLY A 29 11.65 1.37 14.35
N ARG A 30 10.45 1.37 13.78
CA ARG A 30 10.28 1.36 12.32
C ARG A 30 10.55 2.76 11.78
N CYS A 31 11.33 2.91 10.72
CA CYS A 31 11.61 4.22 10.15
C CYS A 31 11.06 4.33 8.74
N ASN A 32 10.55 5.51 8.41
CA ASN A 32 9.99 5.84 7.12
C ASN A 32 10.65 7.13 6.65
N ASN A 33 11.87 6.98 6.10
CA ASN A 33 12.78 8.03 5.61
C ASN A 33 12.08 9.08 4.71
N GLY A 34 11.24 9.94 5.29
CA GLY A 34 10.44 10.92 4.58
C GLY A 34 9.29 10.34 3.74
N GLY A 35 8.65 9.25 4.16
CA GLY A 35 7.53 8.67 3.40
C GLY A 35 7.96 7.77 2.23
N ARG A 36 9.21 7.27 2.24
CA ARG A 36 9.76 6.42 1.17
C ARG A 36 9.41 4.95 1.37
N CYS A 37 9.22 4.25 0.26
CA CYS A 37 8.99 2.80 0.20
C CYS A 37 9.65 2.21 -1.05
N GLY A 38 9.70 0.89 -1.14
CA GLY A 38 10.37 0.17 -2.23
C GLY A 38 11.44 -0.77 -1.71
N THR A 39 12.20 -1.39 -2.62
CA THR A 39 13.26 -2.35 -2.29
C THR A 39 14.26 -1.82 -1.25
N ASP A 40 14.64 -0.54 -1.35
CA ASP A 40 15.63 0.07 -0.47
C ASP A 40 15.04 0.61 0.86
N TYR A 41 13.73 0.81 0.92
CA TYR A 41 13.05 1.51 2.03
C TYR A 41 12.01 0.65 2.75
N GLY A 42 11.66 -0.51 2.21
CA GLY A 42 10.65 -1.41 2.74
C GLY A 42 9.21 -0.96 2.48
N LYS A 43 8.30 -1.54 3.28
CA LYS A 43 6.85 -1.30 3.20
C LYS A 43 6.45 0.02 3.86
N CYS A 44 5.40 0.65 3.32
CA CYS A 44 4.74 1.78 3.96
C CYS A 44 4.29 1.43 5.39
N LEU A 45 4.42 2.42 6.30
CA LEU A 45 4.09 2.22 7.71
C LEU A 45 2.60 2.06 7.95
N ASN A 46 1.80 2.85 7.25
CA ASN A 46 0.35 2.73 7.31
C ASN A 46 -0.09 1.62 6.37
N GLU A 47 -0.78 0.62 6.92
CA GLU A 47 -1.28 -0.52 6.16
C GLU A 47 -2.27 -0.14 5.08
N LYS A 48 -2.84 1.09 5.10
CA LYS A 48 -3.72 1.62 4.05
C LYS A 48 -2.98 2.39 2.95
N GLN A 49 -1.71 2.73 3.17
CA GLN A 49 -0.90 3.47 2.20
C GLN A 49 -0.42 2.58 1.08
N CYS A 50 -0.28 3.22 -0.06
CA CYS A 50 0.19 2.67 -1.30
C CYS A 50 1.61 3.13 -1.55
N CYS A 51 2.42 2.23 -2.12
CA CYS A 51 3.76 2.58 -2.54
C CYS A 51 3.73 2.93 -4.03
N SER A 52 3.90 4.20 -4.37
CA SER A 52 3.88 4.62 -5.77
C SER A 52 5.05 4.01 -6.55
N GLN A 53 4.96 4.06 -7.87
CA GLN A 53 6.07 3.71 -8.76
C GLN A 53 7.36 4.50 -8.49
N TYR A 54 7.26 5.66 -7.82
CA TYR A 54 8.39 6.53 -7.48
C TYR A 54 8.94 6.27 -6.07
N GLY A 55 8.41 5.26 -5.37
CA GLY A 55 8.88 4.88 -4.04
C GLY A 55 8.42 5.81 -2.93
N TYR A 56 7.20 6.33 -3.02
CA TYR A 56 6.58 7.17 -1.98
C TYR A 56 5.28 6.56 -1.47
N CYS A 57 5.02 6.77 -0.18
CA CYS A 57 3.84 6.30 0.53
C CYS A 57 2.76 7.37 0.60
N ASP A 58 1.59 7.07 0.05
CA ASP A 58 0.39 7.92 0.15
C ASP A 58 -0.87 7.07 -0.10
N ILE A 59 -2.05 7.64 0.12
CA ILE A 59 -3.36 7.02 -0.14
C ILE A 59 -4.04 7.54 -1.43
N SER A 60 -3.43 8.52 -2.09
CA SER A 60 -3.98 9.12 -3.31
C SER A 60 -3.97 8.16 -4.50
N ASP A 61 -4.88 8.35 -5.44
CA ASP A 61 -4.96 7.50 -6.65
C ASP A 61 -3.67 7.52 -7.49
N ALA A 62 -2.90 8.60 -7.44
CA ALA A 62 -1.59 8.69 -8.08
C ALA A 62 -0.57 7.70 -7.49
N HIS A 63 -0.71 7.33 -6.22
CA HIS A 63 0.18 6.40 -5.53
C HIS A 63 -0.38 4.98 -5.51
N CYS A 64 -1.70 4.85 -5.40
CA CYS A 64 -2.39 3.57 -5.36
C CYS A 64 -2.65 2.95 -6.73
N GLY A 65 -2.67 3.76 -7.78
CA GLY A 65 -3.06 3.37 -9.13
C GLY A 65 -1.95 2.68 -9.91
N LEU A 66 -1.78 3.10 -11.17
CA LEU A 66 -0.90 2.44 -12.13
C LEU A 66 0.54 2.34 -11.61
N LYS A 67 1.13 1.16 -11.71
CA LYS A 67 2.52 0.85 -11.28
C LYS A 67 2.78 1.06 -9.78
N CYS A 68 1.74 1.06 -8.96
CA CYS A 68 1.91 0.90 -7.53
C CYS A 68 2.67 -0.40 -7.21
N GLN A 69 3.62 -0.34 -6.26
CA GLN A 69 4.48 -1.44 -5.87
C GLN A 69 3.81 -2.27 -4.76
N SER A 70 3.07 -3.32 -5.15
CA SER A 70 2.23 -4.12 -4.23
C SER A 70 3.00 -4.89 -3.15
N GLU A 71 4.31 -5.08 -3.32
CA GLU A 71 5.18 -5.66 -2.30
C GLU A 71 5.49 -4.68 -1.17
N PHE A 72 5.36 -3.37 -1.42
CA PHE A 72 5.76 -2.30 -0.50
C PHE A 72 4.59 -1.43 -0.03
N GLY A 73 3.38 -1.64 -0.52
CA GLY A 73 2.17 -0.97 -0.05
C GLY A 73 0.91 -1.62 -0.63
N LEU A 74 -0.27 -1.10 -0.25
CA LEU A 74 -1.51 -1.50 -0.92
C LEU A 74 -1.54 -0.92 -2.33
N CYS A 75 -2.11 -1.64 -3.28
CA CYS A 75 -2.34 -1.11 -4.62
C CYS A 75 -3.79 -1.33 -4.96
N TYR A 76 -4.42 -0.29 -5.51
CA TYR A 76 -5.82 -0.31 -5.88
C TYR A 76 -6.02 0.06 -7.33
N GLY A 77 -6.96 -0.65 -7.92
CA GLY A 77 -7.48 -0.39 -9.23
C GLY A 77 -7.88 1.06 -9.47
N SER A 78 -7.30 1.68 -10.50
CA SER A 78 -7.76 2.98 -11.00
C SER A 78 -8.82 2.78 -12.08
N HIS A 79 -9.88 3.59 -12.07
CA HIS A 79 -10.99 3.53 -13.04
C HIS A 79 -11.64 2.13 -13.15
N ASP A 80 -11.90 1.50 -11.99
CA ASP A 80 -12.48 0.16 -11.90
C ASP A 80 -11.69 -0.96 -12.60
N LYS A 81 -10.40 -0.76 -12.91
CA LYS A 81 -9.52 -1.82 -13.42
C LYS A 81 -8.82 -2.54 -12.28
N CYS A 82 -8.51 -3.82 -12.42
CA CYS A 82 -7.76 -4.60 -11.43
C CYS A 82 -6.84 -5.61 -12.12
N GLY A 83 -5.89 -6.16 -11.36
CA GLY A 83 -4.91 -7.10 -11.87
C GLY A 83 -3.50 -6.70 -11.46
N GLU A 84 -2.51 -7.43 -11.96
CA GLU A 84 -1.10 -7.24 -11.59
C GLU A 84 -0.61 -5.79 -11.76
N GLN A 85 -1.01 -5.13 -12.86
CA GLN A 85 -0.60 -3.76 -13.16
C GLN A 85 -1.41 -2.67 -12.44
N TYR A 86 -2.59 -3.02 -11.94
CA TYR A 86 -3.58 -2.08 -11.41
C TYR A 86 -3.83 -2.28 -9.92
N GLY A 87 -3.46 -3.40 -9.32
CA GLY A 87 -3.74 -3.74 -7.93
C GLY A 87 -5.14 -4.32 -7.71
N ARG A 88 -5.55 -4.29 -6.44
CA ARG A 88 -6.82 -4.86 -5.96
C ARG A 88 -7.99 -3.92 -6.21
N CYS A 89 -9.20 -4.44 -6.28
CA CYS A 89 -10.38 -3.60 -6.27
C CYS A 89 -10.54 -2.88 -4.92
N LYS A 90 -10.98 -1.61 -4.96
CA LYS A 90 -11.34 -0.86 -3.74
C LYS A 90 -12.62 -1.43 -3.13
N GLY A 91 -12.66 -1.48 -1.80
CA GLY A 91 -13.82 -1.93 -1.03
C GLY A 91 -14.15 -3.40 -1.27
N ASN A 92 -15.43 -3.74 -1.24
CA ASN A 92 -15.91 -5.12 -1.31
C ASN A 92 -16.17 -5.61 -2.75
N LYS A 93 -15.36 -5.15 -3.71
CA LYS A 93 -15.51 -5.49 -5.13
C LYS A 93 -14.69 -6.73 -5.49
N CYS A 94 -15.22 -7.50 -6.43
CA CYS A 94 -14.58 -8.65 -7.05
C CYS A 94 -13.78 -8.20 -8.28
N CYS A 95 -12.66 -8.85 -8.55
CA CYS A 95 -11.89 -8.60 -9.77
C CYS A 95 -12.27 -9.66 -10.81
N SER A 96 -13.00 -9.26 -11.85
CA SER A 96 -13.42 -10.16 -12.92
C SER A 96 -12.22 -10.75 -13.66
N LYS A 97 -12.46 -11.85 -14.40
CA LYS A 97 -11.45 -12.43 -15.32
C LYS A 97 -10.94 -11.45 -16.38
N TRP A 98 -11.67 -10.36 -16.62
CA TRP A 98 -11.36 -9.33 -17.60
C TRP A 98 -10.57 -8.15 -17.01
N GLY A 99 -10.20 -8.21 -15.72
CA GLY A 99 -9.45 -7.13 -15.07
C GLY A 99 -10.29 -5.91 -14.74
N TYR A 100 -11.59 -6.12 -14.43
CA TYR A 100 -12.49 -5.06 -13.98
C TYR A 100 -13.09 -5.36 -12.61
N CYS A 101 -13.29 -4.31 -11.83
CA CYS A 101 -13.84 -4.32 -10.48
C CYS A 101 -15.35 -4.15 -10.50
N GLY A 102 -16.06 -5.07 -9.85
CA GLY A 102 -17.51 -4.99 -9.72
C GLY A 102 -18.06 -5.97 -8.70
N THR A 103 -19.35 -5.91 -8.44
CA THR A 103 -20.05 -6.77 -7.47
C THR A 103 -21.02 -7.75 -8.14
N SER A 104 -21.13 -7.73 -9.47
CA SER A 104 -22.04 -8.63 -10.17
C SER A 104 -21.50 -10.05 -10.23
N ASN A 105 -22.38 -11.00 -10.52
CA ASN A 105 -22.02 -12.40 -10.73
C ASN A 105 -20.89 -12.58 -11.76
N ASP A 106 -20.85 -11.76 -12.82
CA ASP A 106 -19.80 -11.83 -13.85
C ASP A 106 -18.41 -11.44 -13.32
N HIS A 107 -18.38 -10.67 -12.22
CA HIS A 107 -17.14 -10.27 -11.55
C HIS A 107 -16.73 -11.27 -10.47
N CYS A 108 -17.70 -11.77 -9.69
CA CYS A 108 -17.44 -12.54 -8.48
C CYS A 108 -17.47 -14.07 -8.68
N LYS A 109 -18.05 -14.58 -9.77
CA LYS A 109 -18.15 -16.02 -10.02
C LYS A 109 -16.97 -16.54 -10.84
N LYS A 110 -17.25 -17.32 -11.88
CA LYS A 110 -16.26 -18.09 -12.63
C LYS A 110 -15.21 -17.16 -13.26
N GLY A 111 -13.97 -17.30 -12.81
CA GLY A 111 -12.83 -16.52 -13.31
C GLY A 111 -12.51 -15.25 -12.48
N CYS A 112 -13.14 -15.07 -11.33
CA CYS A 112 -12.74 -14.03 -10.39
C CYS A 112 -11.27 -14.19 -9.96
N GLN A 113 -10.50 -13.10 -10.00
CA GLN A 113 -9.07 -13.07 -9.67
C GLN A 113 -8.89 -12.79 -8.17
N SER A 114 -8.81 -13.84 -7.35
CA SER A 114 -8.79 -13.76 -5.87
C SER A 114 -7.60 -13.00 -5.28
N LYS A 115 -6.50 -12.86 -6.03
CA LYS A 115 -5.37 -11.98 -5.64
C LYS A 115 -5.75 -10.50 -5.67
N TYR A 116 -6.70 -10.12 -6.53
CA TYR A 116 -7.03 -8.74 -6.88
C TYR A 116 -8.46 -8.31 -6.51
N GLY A 117 -9.28 -9.18 -5.92
CA GLY A 117 -10.62 -8.83 -5.46
C GLY A 117 -11.17 -9.87 -4.51
N LEU A 118 -12.37 -9.61 -3.98
CA LEU A 118 -13.08 -10.58 -3.16
C LEU A 118 -13.75 -11.61 -4.08
N CYS A 119 -13.28 -12.84 -4.02
CA CYS A 119 -13.93 -14.04 -4.57
C CYS A 119 -14.15 -14.97 -3.37
#